data_AF-A0A0F8YN27-F1
#
_entry.id   AF-A0A0F8YN27-F1
#
_cell.length_a   1.000
_cell.length_b   1.000
_cell.length_c   1.000
_cell.angle_alpha   90.00
_cell.angle_beta   90.00
_cell.angle_gamma   90.00
#
_symmetry.space_group_name_H-M   'P 1'
#
loop_
_entity.id
_entity.type
_entity.pdbx_description
1 polymer ?
#
loop_
_entity_poly.entity_id
_entity_poly.type
_entity_poly.pdbx_seq_one_letter_code
_entity_poly.pdbx_strand_id
1 'polypeptide(L)'
;TIIANGPPGIFEMEVFRDATKDMVSAMVEATKNGALTIIGGGEMGAAAVMSGKADGVSFISTAGGAMLEIISGKDLPMIRALREKKL
;
A
#
# COMPACT_ATOMS: atom_id res chain seq x y z
N THR A 1 4.32 12.45 -0.13
CA THR A 1 4.12 11.02 0.23
C THR A 1 2.66 10.67 0.01
N ILE A 2 2.40 9.50 -0.58
CA ILE A 2 1.06 8.96 -0.83
C ILE A 2 0.97 7.60 -0.14
N ILE A 3 -0.10 7.36 0.61
CA ILE A 3 -0.39 6.07 1.24
C ILE A 3 -1.79 5.65 0.81
N ALA A 4 -1.91 4.46 0.25
CA ALA A 4 -3.18 3.87 -0.18
C ALA A 4 -3.41 2.54 0.54
N ASN A 5 -4.50 2.41 1.29
CA ASN A 5 -4.86 1.17 1.97
C ASN A 5 -6.32 0.82 1.68
N GLY A 6 -6.51 0.04 0.61
CA GLY A 6 -7.82 -0.36 0.08
C GLY A 6 -8.10 0.24 -1.31
N PRO A 7 -8.62 -0.56 -2.26
CA PRO A 7 -9.14 -0.07 -3.54
C PRO A 7 -10.34 0.88 -3.37
N PRO A 8 -10.57 1.83 -4.30
CA PRO A 8 -11.70 2.76 -4.24
C PRO A 8 -13.06 2.13 -4.61
N GLY A 9 -13.11 0.83 -4.92
CA GLY A 9 -14.32 0.10 -5.31
C GLY A 9 -14.10 -1.42 -5.43
N ILE A 10 -15.10 -2.13 -5.96
CA ILE A 10 -15.10 -3.60 -6.10
C ILE A 10 -14.23 -4.03 -7.29
N PHE A 11 -12.91 -3.88 -7.14
CA PHE A 11 -11.94 -4.09 -8.22
C PHE A 11 -11.90 -5.53 -8.75
N GLU A 12 -12.41 -6.49 -7.99
CA GLU A 12 -12.52 -7.89 -8.38
C GLU A 12 -13.47 -8.05 -9.57
N MET A 13 -14.53 -7.23 -9.64
CA MET A 13 -15.47 -7.20 -10.76
C MET A 13 -14.94 -6.34 -11.89
N GLU A 14 -14.82 -6.91 -13.09
CA GLU A 14 -14.25 -6.21 -14.26
C GLU A 14 -14.93 -4.88 -14.56
N VAL A 15 -16.27 -4.83 -14.44
CA VAL A 15 -17.09 -3.63 -14.66
C VAL A 15 -16.83 -2.48 -13.67
N PHE A 16 -16.14 -2.74 -12.55
CA PHE A 16 -15.85 -1.75 -11.51
C PHE A 16 -14.34 -1.55 -11.26
N ARG A 17 -13.48 -2.15 -12.10
CA ARG A 17 -12.02 -2.22 -11.84
C ARG A 17 -11.24 -0.98 -12.29
N ASP A 18 -11.77 -0.20 -13.22
CA ASP A 18 -10.98 0.82 -13.91
C ASP A 18 -10.52 1.95 -12.98
N ALA A 19 -11.37 2.44 -12.08
CA ALA A 19 -10.97 3.45 -11.09
C ALA A 19 -9.80 2.99 -10.21
N THR A 20 -9.75 1.70 -9.86
CA THR A 20 -8.64 1.11 -9.10
C THR A 20 -7.36 1.09 -9.93
N LYS A 21 -7.43 0.72 -11.21
CA LYS A 21 -6.25 0.76 -12.11
C LYS A 21 -5.75 2.18 -12.32
N ASP A 22 -6.65 3.14 -12.45
CA ASP A 22 -6.31 4.56 -12.61
C ASP A 22 -5.63 5.11 -11.37
N MET A 23 -6.12 4.75 -10.18
CA MET A 23 -5.48 5.09 -8.91
C MET A 23 -4.05 4.52 -8.82
N VAL A 24 -3.84 3.25 -9.16
CA VAL A 24 -2.48 2.66 -9.19
C VAL A 24 -1.60 3.39 -10.22
N SER A 25 -2.15 3.72 -11.39
CA SER A 25 -1.42 4.43 -12.44
C SER A 25 -0.98 5.83 -11.99
N ALA A 26 -1.85 6.55 -11.30
CA ALA A 26 -1.55 7.86 -10.72
C ALA A 26 -0.48 7.77 -9.64
N MET A 27 -0.51 6.71 -8.81
CA MET A 27 0.56 6.46 -7.83
C MET A 27 1.90 6.20 -8.51
N VAL A 28 1.95 5.33 -9.53
CA VAL A 28 3.20 5.08 -10.28
C VAL A 28 3.75 6.37 -10.90
N GLU A 29 2.90 7.21 -11.46
CA GLU A 29 3.32 8.48 -12.02
C GLU A 29 3.85 9.43 -10.94
N ALA A 30 3.20 9.48 -9.78
CA ALA A 30 3.72 10.23 -8.64
C ALA A 30 5.09 9.70 -8.17
N THR A 31 5.30 8.38 -8.16
CA THR A 31 6.61 7.76 -7.83
C THR A 31 7.70 8.23 -8.78
N LYS A 32 7.44 8.19 -10.09
CA LYS A 32 8.39 8.67 -11.10
C LYS A 32 8.75 10.14 -10.90
N ASN A 33 7.78 10.93 -10.44
CA ASN A 33 7.95 12.35 -10.11
C ASN A 33 8.54 12.58 -8.69
N GLY A 34 9.07 11.54 -8.05
CA GLY A 34 9.81 11.63 -6.79
C GLY A 34 8.97 11.51 -5.52
N ALA A 35 7.67 11.21 -5.62
CA ALA A 35 6.86 10.96 -4.44
C ALA A 35 7.16 9.57 -3.85
N LEU A 36 7.29 9.48 -2.52
CA LEU A 36 7.17 8.20 -1.84
C LEU A 36 5.72 7.70 -1.92
N THR A 37 5.48 6.55 -2.53
CA THR A 37 4.16 5.93 -2.62
C THR A 37 4.14 4.58 -1.92
N ILE A 38 3.19 4.38 -1.01
CA ILE A 38 3.03 3.17 -0.24
C ILE A 38 1.64 2.59 -0.50
N ILE A 39 1.60 1.34 -0.95
CA ILE A 39 0.39 0.54 -1.00
C ILE A 39 0.34 -0.35 0.25
N GLY A 40 -0.81 -0.42 0.92
CA GLY A 40 -1.04 -1.25 2.09
C GLY A 40 -2.26 -2.15 1.96
N GLY A 41 -2.14 -3.34 2.53
CA GLY A 41 -3.21 -4.33 2.59
C GLY A 41 -3.20 -5.29 1.42
N GLY A 42 -3.62 -6.52 1.68
CA GLY A 42 -3.65 -7.58 0.67
C GLY A 42 -4.49 -7.23 -0.56
N GLU A 43 -5.65 -6.59 -0.36
CA GLU A 43 -6.54 -6.19 -1.47
C GLU A 43 -5.92 -5.13 -2.37
N MET A 44 -5.37 -4.05 -1.80
CA MET A 44 -4.72 -3.01 -2.61
C MET A 44 -3.43 -3.51 -3.25
N GLY A 45 -2.68 -4.39 -2.56
CA GLY A 45 -1.53 -5.08 -3.15
C GLY A 45 -1.92 -5.96 -4.34
N ALA A 46 -3.00 -6.75 -4.22
CA ALA A 46 -3.52 -7.55 -5.32
C ALA A 46 -3.99 -6.69 -6.49
N ALA A 47 -4.66 -5.57 -6.21
CA ALA A 47 -5.04 -4.60 -7.25
C ALA A 47 -3.83 -4.03 -8.00
N ALA A 48 -2.73 -3.73 -7.32
CA ALA A 48 -1.49 -3.27 -7.94
C ALA A 48 -0.88 -4.34 -8.86
N VAL A 49 -0.84 -5.60 -8.41
CA VAL A 49 -0.36 -6.73 -9.22
C VAL A 49 -1.25 -6.95 -10.44
N MET A 50 -2.58 -6.95 -10.26
CA MET A 50 -3.55 -7.10 -11.36
C MET A 50 -3.48 -5.96 -12.38
N SER A 51 -3.04 -4.77 -11.98
CA SER A 51 -2.83 -3.65 -12.91
C SER A 51 -1.57 -3.80 -13.78
N GLY A 52 -0.68 -4.76 -13.46
CA GLY A 52 0.62 -4.93 -14.11
C GLY A 52 1.63 -3.83 -13.77
N LYS A 53 1.39 -3.05 -12.70
CA LYS A 53 2.19 -1.86 -12.33
C LYS A 53 2.74 -1.91 -10.90
N ALA A 54 2.74 -3.07 -10.27
CA ALA A 54 3.20 -3.24 -8.89
C ALA A 54 4.63 -2.75 -8.67
N ASP A 55 5.54 -2.97 -9.63
CA ASP A 55 6.94 -2.54 -9.53
C ASP A 55 7.12 -1.01 -9.68
N GLY A 56 6.07 -0.28 -10.05
CA GLY A 56 6.10 1.17 -10.24
C GLY A 56 5.83 1.99 -8.97
N VAL A 57 5.50 1.35 -7.85
CA VAL A 57 5.32 2.03 -6.55
C VAL A 57 6.52 1.79 -5.65
N SER A 58 6.75 2.70 -4.70
CA SER A 58 7.92 2.61 -3.82
C SER A 58 7.89 1.42 -2.84
N PHE A 59 6.72 1.05 -2.32
CA PHE A 59 6.60 -0.05 -1.36
C PHE A 59 5.18 -0.64 -1.34
N ILE A 60 5.10 -1.96 -1.20
CA ILE A 60 3.84 -2.70 -1.00
C ILE A 60 3.90 -3.44 0.33
N SER A 61 3.07 -3.04 1.29
CA SER A 61 2.84 -3.72 2.55
C SER A 61 1.68 -4.70 2.44
N THR A 62 1.89 -5.96 2.79
CA THR A 62 0.80 -6.95 2.92
C THR A 62 -0.02 -6.74 4.20
N ALA A 63 0.56 -6.08 5.21
CA ALA A 63 -0.04 -5.90 6.52
C ALA A 63 -0.75 -4.54 6.61
N GLY A 64 -1.92 -4.41 5.96
CA GLY A 64 -2.65 -3.13 5.86
C GLY A 64 -2.95 -2.50 7.21
N GLY A 65 -3.60 -3.25 8.12
CA GLY A 65 -3.91 -2.76 9.47
C GLY A 65 -2.66 -2.42 10.30
N ALA A 66 -1.69 -3.33 10.36
CA ALA A 66 -0.46 -3.09 11.12
C ALA A 66 0.35 -1.89 10.57
N MET A 67 0.38 -1.71 9.25
CA MET A 67 1.00 -0.56 8.60
C MET A 67 0.31 0.75 9.01
N LEU A 68 -1.02 0.79 9.01
CA LEU A 68 -1.77 1.98 9.45
C LEU A 68 -1.54 2.28 10.94
N GLU A 69 -1.46 1.26 11.80
CA GLU A 69 -1.13 1.44 13.22
C GLU A 69 0.26 2.06 13.40
N ILE A 70 1.28 1.55 12.66
CA ILE A 70 2.65 2.09 12.68
C ILE A 70 2.64 3.56 12.21
N ILE A 71 1.97 3.88 11.10
CA ILE A 71 1.93 5.23 10.53
C ILE A 71 1.15 6.19 11.42
N SER A 72 0.16 5.70 12.16
CA SER A 72 -0.58 6.48 13.16
C SER A 72 0.23 6.76 14.44
N GLY A 73 1.50 6.33 14.49
CA GLY A 73 2.42 6.55 15.60
C GLY A 73 2.20 5.61 16.78
N LYS A 74 1.41 4.55 16.62
CA LYS A 74 1.20 3.58 17.70
C LYS A 74 2.44 2.71 17.87
N ASP A 75 2.73 2.38 19.12
CA ASP A 75 3.83 1.48 19.46
C ASP A 75 3.34 0.03 19.39
N LEU A 76 3.64 -0.64 18.27
CA LEU A 76 3.22 -2.01 18.07
C LEU A 76 4.02 -2.94 18.98
N PRO A 77 3.37 -3.85 19.75
CA PRO A 77 4.04 -4.72 20.72
C PRO A 77 5.24 -5.48 20.15
N MET A 78 5.10 -6.02 18.93
CA MET A 78 6.17 -6.77 18.27
C MET A 78 7.36 -5.88 17.87
N ILE A 79 7.10 -4.65 17.40
CA ILE A 79 8.16 -3.70 17.03
C ILE A 79 8.88 -3.21 18.28
N ARG A 80 8.14 -2.93 19.36
CA ARG A 80 8.70 -2.59 20.66
C ARG A 80 9.61 -3.70 21.19
N ALA A 81 9.14 -4.95 21.19
CA ALA A 81 9.92 -6.09 21.65
C ALA A 81 11.23 -6.26 20.86
N LEU A 82 11.22 -5.98 19.55
CA LEU A 82 12.43 -6.00 18.72
C LEU A 82 13.41 -4.87 19.07
N ARG A 83 12.93 -3.66 19.38
CA ARG A 83 13.78 -2.52 19.78
C ARG A 83 14.42 -2.72 21.15
N GLU A 84 13.70 -3.34 22.07
CA GLU A 84 14.17 -3.57 23.45
C GLU A 84 15.08 -4.80 23.56
N LYS A 85 15.12 -5.66 22.54
CA LYS A 85 15.99 -6.85 22.51
C LYS A 85 17.46 -6.41 22.42
N LYS A 86 18.16 -6.45 23.56
CA LYS A 86 19.63 -6.40 23.59
C LYS A 86 20.17 -7.73 23.05
N LEU A 87 21.03 -7.63 22.02
CA LEU A 87 21.83 -8.76 21.53
C LEU A 87 22.88 -9.15 22.58
#